data_AF-A0A9P5V1P9-F1
#
_entry.id   AF-A0A9P5V1P9-F1
#
_cell.length_a   1.000
_cell.length_b   1.000
_cell.length_c   1.000
_cell.angle_alpha   90.00
_cell.angle_beta   90.00
_cell.angle_gamma   90.00
#
_symmetry.space_group_name_H-M   'P 1'
#
loop_
_entity.id
_entity.type
_entity.pdbx_description
1 polymer ?
#
loop_
_entity_poly.entity_id
_entity_poly.type
_entity_poly.pdbx_seq_one_letter_code
_entity_poly.pdbx_strand_id
1 'polypeptide(L)'
;MSLPLRSLLLEGGVFLHKDLEDLLAHTPHLKSLKCFALELRGPTPNLGDNVFNYDLFLSHLRSLNLRLDSFFHCELNMSSVLAVYPGSQERTFSTHDHVSFDMRHLQNQSNTITSLDIHCSGNIDYTPSNLLHQYLCSSPHLLHLKALHTQYSLDHMDLHGLLHPVLHSRFSIYRPGIWQCRKLRTLHIRIDTSKDKARDCPAPSPQHSRIAFGYIARVCPELREIQVYNGDTRAETPCLDMSLLGGLCLLGRLQHLERFSTGTWKKQRVLSARNLEWIIESGRSEAKKRTRQKYLQSIWKALGLLDDAGNPRPFDDAATSASLDTKSLANANPGSRFNWTNIDPALREELRYLGLPVEIKAFFDALDKPALEDVEARGDCFPALRCLSLCAPGGIDLPPEREIKRVTKDNAREPWVKT
;
A
#
# COMPACT_ATOMS: atom_id res chain seq x y z
N MET A 1 19.07 -24.45 -30.06
CA MET A 1 19.55 -24.85 -28.72
C MET A 1 18.48 -24.43 -27.70
N SER A 2 18.09 -25.29 -26.76
CA SER A 2 17.09 -24.95 -25.73
C SER A 2 17.71 -24.08 -24.64
N LEU A 3 17.04 -23.00 -24.25
CA LEU A 3 17.44 -22.08 -23.18
C LEU A 3 16.74 -22.48 -21.87
N PRO A 4 17.45 -22.55 -20.73
CA PRO A 4 16.88 -22.91 -19.42
C PRO A 4 16.12 -21.75 -18.75
N LEU A 5 15.47 -20.89 -19.54
CA LEU A 5 14.79 -19.71 -19.06
C LEU A 5 13.43 -20.08 -18.44
N ARG A 6 13.16 -19.57 -17.23
CA ARG A 6 11.89 -19.81 -16.51
C ARG A 6 11.00 -18.58 -16.42
N SER A 7 11.57 -17.38 -16.47
CA SER A 7 10.83 -16.12 -16.42
C SER A 7 11.42 -15.17 -17.45
N LEU A 8 10.55 -14.57 -18.25
CA LEU A 8 10.90 -13.57 -19.25
C LEU A 8 10.04 -12.33 -19.01
N LEU A 9 10.71 -11.24 -18.65
CA LEU A 9 10.13 -9.92 -18.50
C LEU A 9 10.67 -9.06 -19.64
N LEU A 10 9.79 -8.61 -20.52
CA LEU A 10 10.10 -7.71 -21.62
C LEU A 10 9.40 -6.39 -21.36
N GLU A 11 10.16 -5.29 -21.29
CA GLU A 11 9.63 -3.96 -20.95
C GLU A 11 10.20 -2.90 -21.89
N GLY A 12 9.33 -2.10 -22.51
CA GLY A 12 9.71 -0.91 -23.31
C GLY A 12 10.58 -1.20 -24.54
N GLY A 13 10.62 -2.44 -25.00
CA GLY A 13 11.43 -2.87 -26.14
C GLY A 13 10.65 -2.91 -27.45
N VAL A 14 11.37 -2.78 -28.56
CA VAL A 14 10.86 -3.01 -29.91
C VAL A 14 11.29 -4.40 -30.37
N PHE A 15 10.35 -5.27 -30.73
CA PHE A 15 10.64 -6.62 -31.22
C PHE A 15 9.95 -6.88 -32.55
N LEU A 16 10.61 -7.60 -33.45
CA LEU A 16 9.92 -8.23 -34.56
C LEU A 16 9.08 -9.39 -34.02
N HIS A 17 7.87 -9.55 -34.55
CA HIS A 17 6.98 -10.66 -34.16
C HIS A 17 7.70 -12.02 -34.21
N LYS A 18 8.36 -12.29 -35.34
CA LYS A 18 9.10 -13.54 -35.56
C LYS A 18 10.22 -13.78 -34.54
N ASP A 19 10.96 -12.73 -34.17
CA ASP A 19 12.08 -12.88 -33.22
C ASP A 19 11.58 -13.27 -31.83
N LEU A 20 10.42 -12.72 -31.41
CA LEU A 20 9.77 -13.11 -30.16
C LEU A 20 9.25 -14.56 -30.23
N GLU A 21 8.61 -14.94 -31.33
CA GLU A 21 8.13 -16.32 -31.54
C GLU A 21 9.28 -17.33 -31.52
N ASP A 22 10.39 -17.01 -32.21
CA ASP A 22 11.60 -17.82 -32.27
C ASP A 22 12.24 -17.94 -30.88
N LEU A 23 12.33 -16.85 -30.11
CA LEU A 23 12.81 -16.88 -28.73
C LEU A 23 11.95 -17.80 -27.84
N LEU A 24 10.63 -17.71 -27.97
CA LEU A 24 9.69 -18.54 -27.20
C LEU A 24 9.79 -20.02 -27.57
N ALA A 25 9.99 -20.32 -28.85
CA ALA A 25 10.24 -21.70 -29.32
C ALA A 25 11.52 -22.32 -28.73
N HIS A 26 12.51 -21.49 -28.39
CA HIS A 26 13.75 -21.91 -27.75
C HIS A 26 13.67 -21.93 -26.21
N THR A 27 12.54 -21.60 -25.58
CA THR A 27 12.39 -21.52 -24.11
C THR A 27 11.28 -22.45 -23.57
N PRO A 28 11.37 -23.78 -23.75
CA PRO A 28 10.31 -24.72 -23.37
C PRO A 28 10.05 -24.81 -21.86
N HIS A 29 10.95 -24.26 -21.02
CA HIS A 29 10.82 -24.25 -19.56
C HIS A 29 10.23 -22.95 -19.01
N LEU A 30 9.75 -22.07 -19.90
CA LEU A 30 9.17 -20.79 -19.51
C LEU A 30 7.89 -21.00 -18.69
N LYS A 31 7.87 -20.40 -17.51
CA LYS A 31 6.75 -20.41 -16.56
C LYS A 31 6.12 -19.03 -16.41
N SER A 32 6.87 -17.97 -16.62
CA SER A 32 6.37 -16.60 -16.54
C SER A 32 6.76 -15.83 -17.78
N LEU A 33 5.79 -15.28 -18.50
CA LEU A 33 5.98 -14.39 -19.63
C LEU A 33 5.22 -13.10 -19.37
N LYS A 34 5.92 -11.98 -19.23
CA LYS A 34 5.31 -10.67 -19.03
C LYS A 34 5.87 -9.67 -20.03
N CYS A 35 4.96 -9.06 -20.78
CA CYS A 35 5.25 -8.09 -21.83
C CYS A 35 4.61 -6.74 -21.46
N PHE A 36 5.46 -5.75 -21.16
CA PHE A 36 5.06 -4.40 -20.77
C PHE A 36 5.50 -3.40 -21.83
N ALA A 37 4.56 -2.59 -22.33
CA ALA A 37 4.83 -1.51 -23.28
C ALA A 37 5.75 -1.95 -24.45
N LEU A 38 5.49 -3.14 -25.01
CA LEU A 38 6.26 -3.65 -26.15
C LEU A 38 5.69 -3.09 -27.45
N GLU A 39 6.56 -2.53 -28.26
CA GLU A 39 6.23 -2.22 -29.66
C GLU A 39 6.57 -3.45 -30.50
N LEU A 40 5.56 -4.22 -30.87
CA LEU A 40 5.73 -5.39 -31.71
C LEU A 40 5.51 -5.02 -33.18
N ARG A 41 6.53 -5.22 -34.00
CA ARG A 41 6.49 -4.91 -35.44
C ARG A 41 6.14 -6.15 -36.26
N GLY A 42 5.32 -5.93 -37.29
CA GLY A 42 4.97 -6.96 -38.27
C GLY A 42 6.19 -7.49 -39.04
N PRO A 43 6.06 -8.65 -39.71
CA PRO A 43 7.15 -9.32 -40.40
C PRO A 43 7.67 -8.56 -41.63
N THR A 44 6.89 -7.61 -42.18
CA THR A 44 7.25 -6.85 -43.39
C THR A 44 7.12 -5.35 -43.15
N PRO A 45 8.23 -4.58 -43.13
CA PRO A 45 8.20 -3.14 -42.87
C PRO A 45 7.65 -2.28 -44.04
N ASN A 46 7.30 -2.90 -45.19
CA ASN A 46 7.10 -2.20 -46.46
C ASN A 46 5.63 -1.97 -46.86
N LEU A 47 4.67 -2.46 -46.09
CA LEU A 47 3.26 -2.10 -46.25
C LEU A 47 2.80 -1.46 -44.95
N GLY A 48 1.99 -0.41 -45.02
CA GLY A 48 1.51 0.36 -43.86
C GLY A 48 0.78 -0.44 -42.76
N ASP A 49 0.69 -1.76 -42.87
CA ASP A 49 0.20 -2.71 -41.87
C ASP A 49 1.33 -3.15 -40.91
N ASN A 50 1.91 -2.20 -40.17
CA ASN A 50 2.79 -2.50 -39.04
C ASN A 50 2.01 -2.98 -37.80
N VAL A 51 0.75 -3.40 -37.96
CA VAL A 51 -0.12 -3.79 -36.85
C VAL A 51 0.24 -5.21 -36.42
N PHE A 52 0.58 -5.37 -35.15
CA PHE A 52 0.81 -6.68 -34.56
C PHE A 52 -0.47 -7.52 -34.55
N ASN A 53 -0.39 -8.76 -35.02
CA ASN A 53 -1.52 -9.68 -35.00
C ASN A 53 -1.49 -10.53 -33.73
N TYR A 54 -2.25 -10.09 -32.73
CA TYR A 54 -2.40 -10.75 -31.44
C TYR A 54 -2.94 -12.18 -31.52
N ASP A 55 -3.86 -12.46 -32.45
CA ASP A 55 -4.47 -13.79 -32.57
C ASP A 55 -3.46 -14.82 -33.08
N LEU A 56 -2.57 -14.42 -34.00
CA LEU A 56 -1.47 -15.26 -34.45
C LEU A 56 -0.51 -15.56 -33.30
N PHE A 57 -0.10 -14.54 -32.54
CA PHE A 57 0.79 -14.72 -31.40
C PHE A 57 0.20 -15.63 -30.32
N LEU A 58 -1.08 -15.46 -29.99
CA LEU A 58 -1.79 -16.32 -29.04
C LEU A 58 -1.90 -17.77 -29.55
N SER A 59 -2.12 -17.95 -30.85
CA SER A 59 -2.15 -19.26 -31.48
C SER A 59 -0.78 -19.92 -31.42
N HIS A 60 0.29 -19.17 -31.66
CA HIS A 60 1.67 -19.63 -31.50
C HIS A 60 1.94 -20.05 -30.05
N LEU A 61 1.62 -19.22 -29.06
CA LEU A 61 1.77 -19.56 -27.64
C LEU A 61 1.07 -20.87 -27.26
N ARG A 62 -0.16 -21.09 -27.76
CA ARG A 62 -0.89 -22.34 -27.56
C ARG A 62 -0.17 -23.52 -28.23
N SER A 63 0.35 -23.33 -29.45
CA SER A 63 1.07 -24.38 -30.19
C SER A 63 2.35 -24.85 -29.47
N LEU A 64 3.00 -23.96 -28.72
CA LEU A 64 4.20 -24.29 -27.94
C LEU A 64 3.89 -25.15 -26.70
N ASN A 65 2.62 -25.28 -26.30
CA ASN A 65 2.19 -26.03 -25.11
C ASN A 65 2.94 -25.64 -23.82
N LEU A 66 3.26 -24.35 -23.67
CA LEU A 66 3.97 -23.83 -22.50
C LEU A 66 3.09 -23.91 -21.25
N ARG A 67 3.64 -24.38 -20.13
CA ARG A 67 2.98 -24.39 -18.82
C ARG A 67 3.27 -23.10 -18.06
N LEU A 68 2.72 -22.00 -18.55
CA LEU A 68 2.91 -20.66 -18.00
C LEU A 68 2.14 -20.45 -16.69
N ASP A 69 2.82 -20.52 -15.54
CA ASP A 69 2.30 -20.08 -14.25
C ASP A 69 1.80 -18.61 -14.27
N SER A 70 2.40 -17.73 -15.09
CA SER A 70 2.00 -16.32 -15.26
C SER A 70 2.12 -15.86 -16.72
N PHE A 71 1.10 -15.18 -17.24
CA PHE A 71 1.12 -14.57 -18.57
C PHE A 71 0.52 -13.16 -18.54
N PHE A 72 1.20 -12.20 -19.16
CA PHE A 72 0.72 -10.83 -19.30
C PHE A 72 1.19 -10.17 -20.59
N HIS A 73 0.27 -9.46 -21.22
CA HIS A 73 0.55 -8.55 -22.31
C HIS A 73 -0.34 -7.32 -22.16
N CYS A 74 0.25 -6.12 -22.17
CA CYS A 74 -0.49 -4.89 -21.86
C CYS A 74 -1.61 -4.52 -22.85
N GLU A 75 -1.52 -4.99 -24.10
CA GLU A 75 -2.51 -4.73 -25.16
C GLU A 75 -3.53 -5.87 -25.38
N LEU A 76 -3.40 -6.99 -24.65
CA LEU A 76 -4.34 -8.09 -24.79
C LEU A 76 -5.53 -7.91 -23.85
N ASN A 77 -6.74 -8.13 -24.38
CA ASN A 77 -7.92 -8.23 -23.53
C ASN A 77 -7.83 -9.46 -22.60
N MET A 78 -8.50 -9.38 -21.46
CA MET A 78 -8.44 -10.42 -20.42
C MET A 78 -8.98 -11.78 -20.91
N SER A 79 -10.02 -11.80 -21.75
CA SER A 79 -10.59 -13.04 -22.28
C SER A 79 -9.57 -13.81 -23.12
N SER A 80 -8.76 -13.12 -23.92
CA SER A 80 -7.67 -13.69 -24.71
C SER A 80 -6.55 -14.24 -23.82
N VAL A 81 -6.18 -13.52 -22.75
CA VAL A 81 -5.20 -13.98 -21.75
C VAL A 81 -5.69 -15.26 -21.05
N LEU A 82 -6.97 -15.28 -20.64
CA LEU A 82 -7.59 -16.42 -19.98
C LEU A 82 -7.72 -17.64 -20.89
N ALA A 83 -7.88 -17.44 -22.19
CA ALA A 83 -7.92 -18.51 -23.17
C ALA A 83 -6.55 -19.18 -23.41
N VAL A 84 -5.45 -18.54 -23.01
CA VAL A 84 -4.11 -19.17 -23.01
C VAL A 84 -3.84 -19.85 -21.67
N TYR A 85 -4.27 -19.26 -20.55
CA TYR A 85 -3.99 -19.82 -19.24
C TYR A 85 -5.12 -19.57 -18.20
N PRO A 86 -6.16 -20.42 -18.18
CA PRO A 86 -7.33 -20.21 -17.32
C PRO A 86 -7.05 -20.50 -15.83
N GLY A 87 -6.08 -21.35 -15.50
CA GLY A 87 -5.83 -21.84 -14.14
C GLY A 87 -4.81 -21.07 -13.31
N SER A 88 -4.27 -19.93 -13.80
CA SER A 88 -3.24 -19.21 -13.04
C SER A 88 -3.82 -18.53 -11.79
N GLN A 89 -3.09 -18.69 -10.69
CA GLN A 89 -3.32 -17.96 -9.44
C GLN A 89 -2.60 -16.61 -9.41
N GLU A 90 -1.75 -16.33 -10.39
CA GLU A 90 -1.03 -15.08 -10.54
C GLU A 90 -1.57 -14.30 -11.74
N ARG A 91 -2.12 -13.13 -11.49
CA ARG A 91 -2.68 -12.27 -12.53
C ARG A 91 -1.98 -10.94 -12.56
N THR A 92 -1.67 -10.48 -13.76
CA THR A 92 -1.15 -9.14 -14.01
C THR A 92 -2.13 -8.41 -14.93
N PHE A 93 -2.38 -7.13 -14.68
CA PHE A 93 -3.34 -6.31 -15.41
C PHE A 93 -2.74 -4.99 -15.84
N SER A 94 -3.20 -4.49 -16.98
CA SER A 94 -2.96 -3.11 -17.43
C SER A 94 -4.20 -2.27 -17.14
N THR A 95 -4.05 -1.05 -16.66
CA THR A 95 -5.15 -0.09 -16.55
C THR A 95 -5.25 0.86 -17.74
N HIS A 96 -4.42 0.67 -18.78
CA HIS A 96 -4.43 1.52 -19.99
C HIS A 96 -5.71 1.33 -20.81
N ASP A 97 -6.35 0.17 -20.71
CA ASP A 97 -7.62 -0.08 -21.34
C ASP A 97 -8.69 0.70 -20.56
N HIS A 98 -9.04 1.87 -21.09
CA HIS A 98 -10.16 2.71 -20.63
C HIS A 98 -11.48 1.92 -20.51
N VAL A 99 -11.55 0.76 -21.17
CA VAL A 99 -12.59 -0.25 -21.01
C VAL A 99 -12.33 -1.01 -19.71
N SER A 100 -12.74 -0.38 -18.61
CA SER A 100 -13.11 -1.03 -17.34
C SER A 100 -12.33 -2.31 -17.08
N PHE A 101 -11.18 -2.21 -16.40
CA PHE A 101 -10.60 -3.30 -15.62
C PHE A 101 -11.74 -4.17 -15.08
N ASP A 102 -12.03 -5.28 -15.76
CA ASP A 102 -13.30 -5.96 -15.54
C ASP A 102 -13.12 -6.85 -14.31
N MET A 103 -13.10 -6.19 -13.17
CA MET A 103 -13.09 -6.85 -11.88
C MET A 103 -14.32 -7.72 -11.70
N ARG A 104 -15.38 -7.56 -12.51
CA ARG A 104 -16.49 -8.51 -12.51
C ARG A 104 -16.02 -9.84 -13.04
N HIS A 105 -15.15 -9.88 -14.06
CA HIS A 105 -14.52 -11.14 -14.47
C HIS A 105 -13.68 -11.76 -13.35
N LEU A 106 -12.92 -10.97 -12.59
CA LEU A 106 -12.20 -11.50 -11.43
C LEU A 106 -13.10 -11.98 -10.30
N GLN A 107 -14.19 -11.26 -10.03
CA GLN A 107 -15.19 -11.63 -9.02
C GLN A 107 -16.00 -12.86 -9.43
N ASN A 108 -16.20 -13.07 -10.75
CA ASN A 108 -16.89 -14.24 -11.30
C ASN A 108 -15.99 -15.48 -11.35
N GLN A 109 -14.67 -15.30 -11.33
CA GLN A 109 -13.75 -16.41 -11.15
C GLN A 109 -13.79 -16.87 -9.69
N SER A 110 -13.75 -18.19 -9.46
CA SER A 110 -13.50 -18.74 -8.13
C SER A 110 -12.29 -18.01 -7.55
N ASN A 111 -12.41 -17.36 -6.39
CA ASN A 111 -11.38 -16.52 -5.73
C ASN A 111 -10.08 -17.29 -5.43
N THR A 112 -9.41 -17.82 -6.44
CA THR A 112 -8.21 -18.68 -6.38
C THR A 112 -6.95 -17.88 -6.66
N ILE A 113 -7.09 -16.60 -7.01
CA ILE A 113 -5.97 -15.71 -7.25
C ILE A 113 -5.27 -15.41 -5.93
N THR A 114 -4.01 -15.79 -5.87
CA THR A 114 -3.13 -15.55 -4.73
C THR A 114 -2.21 -14.36 -4.98
N SER A 115 -1.94 -14.01 -6.24
CA SER A 115 -1.10 -12.86 -6.60
C SER A 115 -1.79 -11.97 -7.65
N LEU A 116 -1.97 -10.70 -7.33
CA LEU A 116 -2.52 -9.69 -8.22
C LEU A 116 -1.51 -8.56 -8.42
N ASP A 117 -1.16 -8.29 -9.67
CA ASP A 117 -0.25 -7.22 -10.08
C ASP A 117 -0.97 -6.28 -11.06
N ILE A 118 -1.04 -4.99 -10.78
CA ILE A 118 -1.78 -4.00 -11.55
C ILE A 118 -0.78 -2.92 -11.97
N HIS A 119 -0.55 -2.87 -13.27
CA HIS A 119 0.32 -1.93 -13.94
C HIS A 119 -0.53 -0.86 -14.61
N CYS A 120 -0.12 0.40 -14.44
CA CYS A 120 -0.66 1.51 -15.22
C CYS A 120 0.51 2.07 -16.02
N SER A 121 0.53 1.86 -17.33
CA SER A 121 1.35 2.69 -18.20
C SER A 121 0.77 4.12 -18.18
N GLY A 122 1.64 5.13 -18.21
CA GLY A 122 1.22 6.53 -18.33
C GLY A 122 0.82 7.25 -17.03
N ASN A 123 0.94 8.58 -17.07
CA ASN A 123 0.48 9.51 -16.03
C ASN A 123 -1.01 9.83 -16.22
N ILE A 124 -1.85 8.82 -16.45
CA ILE A 124 -3.29 9.06 -16.55
C ILE A 124 -3.79 9.29 -15.12
N ASP A 125 -4.40 10.45 -14.88
CA ASP A 125 -5.06 10.81 -13.63
C ASP A 125 -6.29 9.89 -13.46
N TYR A 126 -6.06 8.65 -13.06
CA TYR A 126 -7.10 7.65 -12.91
C TYR A 126 -7.94 8.01 -11.69
N THR A 127 -9.25 8.16 -11.89
CA THR A 127 -10.17 8.34 -10.76
C THR A 127 -10.12 7.08 -9.87
N PRO A 128 -10.05 7.21 -8.55
CA PRO A 128 -9.98 6.04 -7.67
C PRO A 128 -11.19 5.13 -7.94
N SER A 129 -10.92 3.92 -8.43
CA SER A 129 -11.95 2.95 -8.75
C SER A 129 -12.32 2.14 -7.51
N ASN A 130 -13.61 1.99 -7.24
CA ASN A 130 -14.11 1.13 -6.17
C ASN A 130 -13.84 -0.36 -6.44
N LEU A 131 -13.48 -0.73 -7.67
CA LEU A 131 -13.36 -2.13 -8.06
C LEU A 131 -12.21 -2.86 -7.33
N LEU A 132 -11.06 -2.21 -7.18
CA LEU A 132 -9.95 -2.79 -6.39
C LEU A 132 -10.37 -2.98 -4.93
N HIS A 133 -11.04 -1.99 -4.34
CA HIS A 133 -11.57 -2.10 -2.99
C HIS A 133 -12.55 -3.27 -2.83
N GLN A 134 -13.54 -3.38 -3.72
CA GLN A 134 -14.52 -4.47 -3.69
C GLN A 134 -13.83 -5.84 -3.77
N TYR A 135 -12.86 -5.99 -4.66
CA TYR A 135 -12.11 -7.23 -4.80
C TYR A 135 -11.30 -7.57 -3.54
N LEU A 136 -10.60 -6.61 -2.94
CA LEU A 136 -9.87 -6.86 -1.68
C LEU A 136 -10.83 -7.25 -0.54
N CYS A 137 -12.05 -6.71 -0.53
CA CYS A 137 -13.12 -7.08 0.39
C CYS A 137 -13.79 -8.43 0.05
N SER A 138 -13.50 -9.05 -1.09
CA SER A 138 -14.06 -10.34 -1.49
C SER A 138 -13.02 -11.45 -1.70
N SER A 139 -11.72 -11.16 -1.54
CA SER A 139 -10.63 -12.07 -1.93
C SER A 139 -9.83 -12.59 -0.73
N PRO A 140 -10.35 -13.56 0.05
CA PRO A 140 -9.67 -14.06 1.25
C PRO A 140 -8.36 -14.81 0.96
N HIS A 141 -8.17 -15.28 -0.27
CA HIS A 141 -7.01 -16.06 -0.70
C HIS A 141 -5.86 -15.22 -1.25
N LEU A 142 -6.04 -13.90 -1.41
CA LEU A 142 -5.00 -13.03 -1.95
C LEU A 142 -3.82 -12.94 -0.96
N LEU A 143 -2.63 -13.30 -1.43
CA LEU A 143 -1.38 -13.27 -0.68
C LEU A 143 -0.47 -12.14 -1.13
N HIS A 144 -0.55 -11.71 -2.39
CA HIS A 144 0.31 -10.67 -2.95
C HIS A 144 -0.53 -9.67 -3.75
N LEU A 145 -0.45 -8.39 -3.39
CA LEU A 145 -1.00 -7.29 -4.15
C LEU A 145 0.12 -6.34 -4.56
N LYS A 146 0.25 -6.08 -5.85
CA LYS A 146 1.10 -5.02 -6.39
C LYS A 146 0.26 -4.09 -7.23
N ALA A 147 0.07 -2.85 -6.80
CA ALA A 147 -0.80 -1.87 -7.44
C ALA A 147 -0.21 -0.46 -7.26
N LEU A 148 1.09 -0.32 -7.47
CA LEU A 148 1.85 0.92 -7.23
C LEU A 148 1.42 2.09 -8.11
N HIS A 149 0.88 1.78 -9.27
CA HIS A 149 0.45 2.78 -10.23
C HIS A 149 -1.07 3.02 -10.18
N THR A 150 -1.80 2.27 -9.36
CA THR A 150 -3.25 2.41 -9.17
C THR A 150 -3.54 3.24 -7.93
N GLN A 151 -4.33 4.30 -8.08
CA GLN A 151 -4.77 5.11 -6.95
C GLN A 151 -5.81 4.36 -6.11
N TYR A 152 -5.50 4.11 -4.85
CA TYR A 152 -6.42 3.54 -3.87
C TYR A 152 -6.91 4.64 -2.92
N SER A 153 -8.21 4.92 -2.92
CA SER A 153 -8.78 6.00 -2.10
C SER A 153 -8.69 5.67 -0.61
N LEU A 154 -8.15 6.59 0.19
CA LEU A 154 -8.10 6.47 1.64
C LEU A 154 -9.49 6.34 2.28
N ASP A 155 -10.52 6.92 1.67
CA ASP A 155 -11.91 6.83 2.15
C ASP A 155 -12.42 5.38 2.26
N HIS A 156 -11.82 4.44 1.52
CA HIS A 156 -12.14 3.02 1.65
C HIS A 156 -11.66 2.41 2.97
N MET A 157 -10.69 3.04 3.64
CA MET A 157 -10.14 2.64 4.93
C MET A 157 -10.73 3.41 6.11
N ASP A 158 -11.45 4.51 5.87
CA ASP A 158 -12.05 5.36 6.89
C ASP A 158 -13.38 4.78 7.42
N LEU A 159 -13.26 3.70 8.19
CA LEU A 159 -14.40 2.95 8.73
C LEU A 159 -15.32 3.79 9.64
N HIS A 160 -14.77 4.84 10.26
CA HIS A 160 -15.47 5.72 11.21
C HIS A 160 -15.87 7.07 10.61
N GLY A 161 -15.61 7.30 9.32
CA GLY A 161 -15.98 8.54 8.63
C GLY A 161 -15.27 9.80 9.16
N LEU A 162 -14.08 9.67 9.72
CA LEU A 162 -13.37 10.76 10.38
C LEU A 162 -12.85 11.83 9.41
N LEU A 163 -12.75 11.53 8.12
CA LEU A 163 -12.22 12.45 7.11
C LEU A 163 -13.24 13.45 6.58
N HIS A 164 -14.54 13.13 6.67
CA HIS A 164 -15.62 13.95 6.10
C HIS A 164 -16.73 14.25 7.10
N PRO A 165 -16.45 15.04 8.17
CA PRO A 165 -17.41 15.25 9.25
C PRO A 165 -18.62 16.14 8.87
N VAL A 166 -18.44 17.10 7.96
CA VAL A 166 -19.42 18.19 7.75
C VAL A 166 -20.22 18.05 6.46
N LEU A 167 -19.64 17.46 5.41
CA LEU A 167 -20.34 17.26 4.14
C LEU A 167 -20.75 15.79 4.03
N HIS A 168 -21.89 15.49 4.65
CA HIS A 168 -22.72 14.28 4.42
C HIS A 168 -23.28 14.21 2.99
N SER A 169 -22.54 14.79 2.04
CA SER A 169 -22.80 14.81 0.62
C SER A 169 -23.19 13.40 0.21
N ARG A 170 -24.42 13.31 -0.30
CA ARG A 170 -25.03 12.12 -0.91
C ARG A 170 -24.20 11.55 -2.09
N PHE A 171 -23.00 12.07 -2.31
CA PHE A 171 -22.10 11.81 -3.41
C PHE A 171 -20.76 11.17 -2.99
N SER A 172 -20.56 10.81 -1.71
CA SER A 172 -19.47 9.87 -1.38
C SER A 172 -19.81 8.49 -1.93
N ILE A 173 -19.49 8.25 -3.20
CA ILE A 173 -19.65 6.97 -3.90
C ILE A 173 -18.85 5.84 -3.21
N TYR A 174 -17.88 6.22 -2.38
CA TYR A 174 -16.97 5.33 -1.70
C TYR A 174 -17.61 4.81 -0.42
N ARG A 175 -17.85 3.49 -0.39
CA ARG A 175 -18.18 2.77 0.83
C ARG A 175 -16.88 2.25 1.44
N PRO A 176 -16.62 2.49 2.73
CA PRO A 176 -15.50 1.85 3.41
C PRO A 176 -15.78 0.35 3.55
N GLY A 177 -14.72 -0.44 3.73
CA GLY A 177 -14.80 -1.90 3.78
C GLY A 177 -13.61 -2.52 4.46
N ILE A 178 -13.74 -3.75 4.95
CA ILE A 178 -12.64 -4.53 5.53
C ILE A 178 -12.14 -5.52 4.49
N TRP A 179 -10.85 -5.46 4.17
CA TRP A 179 -10.24 -6.44 3.26
C TRP A 179 -10.31 -7.84 3.87
N GLN A 180 -10.74 -8.81 3.05
CA GLN A 180 -10.83 -10.21 3.46
C GLN A 180 -9.49 -10.93 3.32
N CYS A 181 -8.52 -10.36 2.59
CA CYS A 181 -7.17 -10.88 2.42
C CYS A 181 -6.30 -10.73 3.70
N ARG A 182 -6.72 -11.33 4.80
CA ARG A 182 -6.02 -11.28 6.10
C ARG A 182 -4.60 -11.86 6.04
N LYS A 183 -4.41 -12.83 5.14
CA LYS A 183 -3.13 -13.54 4.90
C LYS A 183 -2.23 -12.85 3.87
N LEU A 184 -2.51 -11.59 3.53
CA LEU A 184 -1.71 -10.83 2.59
C LEU A 184 -0.27 -10.70 3.13
N ARG A 185 0.70 -11.09 2.32
CA ARG A 185 2.15 -11.08 2.62
C ARG A 185 2.86 -9.92 1.93
N THR A 186 2.43 -9.55 0.73
CA THR A 186 2.98 -8.42 -0.02
C THR A 186 1.89 -7.41 -0.32
N LEU A 187 2.10 -6.16 0.07
CA LEU A 187 1.23 -5.04 -0.24
C LEU A 187 2.05 -3.90 -0.85
N HIS A 188 1.98 -3.76 -2.16
CA HIS A 188 2.45 -2.56 -2.85
C HIS A 188 1.24 -1.75 -3.30
N ILE A 189 1.03 -0.56 -2.76
CA ILE A 189 -0.18 0.22 -3.02
C ILE A 189 0.13 1.72 -3.01
N ARG A 190 -0.58 2.48 -3.83
CA ARG A 190 -0.56 3.94 -3.81
C ARG A 190 -1.83 4.46 -3.15
N ILE A 191 -1.68 5.17 -2.04
CA ILE A 191 -2.81 5.69 -1.28
C ILE A 191 -3.07 7.14 -1.71
N ASP A 192 -4.29 7.37 -2.18
CA ASP A 192 -4.76 8.69 -2.61
C ASP A 192 -5.56 9.37 -1.49
N THR A 193 -5.17 10.60 -1.18
CA THR A 193 -5.80 11.50 -0.20
C THR A 193 -6.41 12.74 -0.87
N SER A 194 -6.43 12.82 -2.20
CA SER A 194 -6.62 14.07 -2.97
C SER A 194 -8.06 14.56 -3.14
N LYS A 195 -9.03 14.12 -2.31
CA LYS A 195 -10.43 14.55 -2.49
C LYS A 195 -10.65 16.05 -2.29
N ASP A 196 -9.77 16.73 -1.55
CA ASP A 196 -9.71 18.18 -1.51
C ASP A 196 -8.82 18.73 -2.62
N LYS A 197 -9.27 18.63 -3.88
CA LYS A 197 -8.66 19.34 -5.02
C LYS A 197 -8.88 20.86 -4.97
N ALA A 198 -9.50 21.38 -3.91
CA ALA A 198 -9.43 22.81 -3.62
C ALA A 198 -7.94 23.15 -3.49
N ARG A 199 -7.46 24.08 -4.33
CA ARG A 199 -6.06 24.31 -4.73
C ARG A 199 -5.03 24.56 -3.61
N ASP A 200 -5.46 24.52 -2.36
CA ASP A 200 -4.64 24.66 -1.17
C ASP A 200 -4.49 23.28 -0.52
N CYS A 201 -3.66 22.40 -1.11
CA CYS A 201 -3.35 21.11 -0.50
C CYS A 201 -2.83 21.35 0.93
N PRO A 202 -3.62 21.05 1.98
CA PRO A 202 -3.13 21.24 3.33
C PRO A 202 -1.96 20.28 3.55
N ALA A 203 -1.08 20.66 4.48
CA ALA A 203 -0.01 19.77 4.92
C ALA A 203 -0.57 18.37 5.24
N PRO A 204 0.23 17.31 5.07
CA PRO A 204 -0.25 15.93 5.21
C PRO A 204 -0.90 15.75 6.57
N SER A 205 -2.19 15.42 6.60
CA SER A 205 -2.91 15.26 7.86
C SER A 205 -2.38 14.02 8.60
N PRO A 206 -1.90 14.15 9.85
CA PRO A 206 -1.52 13.00 10.65
C PRO A 206 -2.65 11.97 10.78
N GLN A 207 -3.91 12.41 10.69
CA GLN A 207 -5.09 11.56 10.74
C GLN A 207 -5.20 10.65 9.51
N HIS A 208 -4.90 11.15 8.30
CA HIS A 208 -4.91 10.33 7.08
C HIS A 208 -3.97 9.15 7.22
N SER A 209 -2.76 9.42 7.68
CA SER A 209 -1.76 8.39 7.93
C SER A 209 -2.16 7.40 9.01
N ARG A 210 -2.77 7.87 10.11
CA ARG A 210 -3.22 6.96 11.17
C ARG A 210 -4.27 5.98 10.67
N ILE A 211 -5.20 6.45 9.84
CA ILE A 211 -6.19 5.58 9.21
C ILE A 211 -5.48 4.56 8.32
N ALA A 212 -4.61 4.99 7.42
CA ALA A 212 -3.91 4.09 6.51
C ALA A 212 -3.06 3.04 7.25
N PHE A 213 -2.14 3.47 8.13
CA PHE A 213 -1.22 2.58 8.82
C PHE A 213 -1.93 1.71 9.87
N GLY A 214 -2.87 2.28 10.62
CA GLY A 214 -3.68 1.54 11.58
C GLY A 214 -4.52 0.47 10.90
N TYR A 215 -5.16 0.81 9.78
CA TYR A 215 -5.98 -0.14 9.00
C TYR A 215 -5.10 -1.27 8.48
N ILE A 216 -3.99 -0.97 7.80
CA ILE A 216 -3.09 -1.98 7.24
C ILE A 216 -2.57 -2.92 8.34
N ALA A 217 -2.11 -2.37 9.46
CA ALA A 217 -1.55 -3.14 10.57
C ALA A 217 -2.57 -4.10 11.21
N ARG A 218 -3.84 -3.70 11.29
CA ARG A 218 -4.92 -4.52 11.87
C ARG A 218 -5.54 -5.49 10.88
N VAL A 219 -5.71 -5.07 9.63
CA VAL A 219 -6.44 -5.83 8.60
C VAL A 219 -5.56 -6.90 7.96
N CYS A 220 -4.25 -6.68 7.83
CA CYS A 220 -3.32 -7.62 7.21
C CYS A 220 -2.13 -7.95 8.14
N PRO A 221 -2.36 -8.69 9.24
CA PRO A 221 -1.33 -8.97 10.24
C PRO A 221 -0.15 -9.81 9.71
N GLU A 222 -0.36 -10.56 8.62
CA GLU A 222 0.64 -11.46 8.00
C GLU A 222 1.60 -10.76 7.00
N LEU A 223 1.54 -9.43 6.91
CA LEU A 223 2.35 -8.67 5.97
C LEU A 223 3.85 -8.82 6.25
N ARG A 224 4.59 -9.17 5.21
CA ARG A 224 6.05 -9.26 5.18
C ARG A 224 6.71 -8.15 4.40
N GLU A 225 6.01 -7.64 3.40
CA GLU A 225 6.52 -6.59 2.53
C GLU A 225 5.44 -5.55 2.29
N ILE A 226 5.77 -4.30 2.59
CA ILE A 226 4.92 -3.14 2.36
C ILE A 226 5.68 -2.13 1.51
N GLN A 227 5.03 -1.67 0.45
CA GLN A 227 5.45 -0.51 -0.33
C GLN A 227 4.27 0.45 -0.47
N VAL A 228 4.32 1.57 0.24
CA VAL A 228 3.27 2.60 0.16
C VAL A 228 3.78 3.79 -0.63
N TYR A 229 3.17 4.05 -1.78
CA TYR A 229 3.45 5.26 -2.52
C TYR A 229 2.57 6.40 -2.08
N ASN A 230 3.24 7.53 -1.88
CA ASN A 230 2.64 8.79 -1.49
C ASN A 230 2.63 9.74 -2.69
N GLY A 231 1.45 10.23 -3.07
CA GLY A 231 1.36 11.42 -3.92
C GLY A 231 0.87 11.18 -5.34
N ASP A 232 0.27 12.23 -5.88
CA ASP A 232 0.13 12.50 -7.32
C ASP A 232 1.54 12.65 -7.93
N THR A 233 1.78 12.16 -9.16
CA THR A 233 3.07 12.41 -9.84
C THR A 233 3.30 13.90 -10.07
N ARG A 234 2.24 14.72 -9.96
CA ARG A 234 2.27 16.18 -10.06
C ARG A 234 2.39 16.90 -8.73
N ALA A 235 1.88 16.35 -7.63
CA ALA A 235 1.94 17.01 -6.32
C ALA A 235 3.31 16.79 -5.66
N GLU A 236 3.97 17.89 -5.30
CA GLU A 236 5.26 17.82 -4.61
C GLU A 236 5.14 17.46 -3.12
N THR A 237 3.93 17.50 -2.58
CA THR A 237 3.63 17.17 -1.20
C THR A 237 3.22 15.70 -1.09
N PRO A 238 3.63 15.01 -0.02
CA PRO A 238 3.19 13.64 0.19
C PRO A 238 1.70 13.58 0.58
N CYS A 239 1.14 12.39 0.49
CA CYS A 239 -0.18 12.11 1.01
C CYS A 239 -0.17 11.72 2.50
N LEU A 240 0.83 10.94 2.94
CA LEU A 240 0.96 10.48 4.32
C LEU A 240 2.06 11.24 5.09
N ASP A 241 1.69 11.72 6.28
CA ASP A 241 2.59 12.05 7.38
C ASP A 241 3.28 10.78 7.92
N MET A 242 4.61 10.81 7.96
CA MET A 242 5.47 9.74 8.48
C MET A 242 5.92 9.99 9.94
N SER A 243 5.38 11.01 10.60
CA SER A 243 5.68 11.32 11.99
C SER A 243 5.13 10.25 12.94
N LEU A 244 5.57 10.28 14.21
CA LEU A 244 4.95 9.46 15.25
C LEU A 244 3.44 9.68 15.34
N LEU A 245 2.99 10.93 15.17
CA LEU A 245 1.56 11.30 15.17
C LEU A 245 0.82 10.86 13.91
N GLY A 246 1.53 10.73 12.79
CA GLY A 246 1.02 10.10 11.59
C GLY A 246 0.76 8.60 11.79
N GLY A 247 1.22 7.98 12.88
CA GLY A 247 0.93 6.58 13.15
C GLY A 247 1.76 5.59 12.34
N LEU A 248 2.90 6.01 11.75
CA LEU A 248 3.88 5.08 11.17
C LEU A 248 4.26 3.98 12.18
N CYS A 249 4.30 4.34 13.47
CA CYS A 249 4.53 3.42 14.58
C CYS A 249 3.55 2.24 14.66
N LEU A 250 2.33 2.40 14.17
CA LEU A 250 1.30 1.36 14.20
C LEU A 250 1.68 0.14 13.36
N LEU A 251 2.55 0.30 12.36
CA LEU A 251 3.09 -0.82 11.59
C LEU A 251 3.94 -1.77 12.45
N GLY A 252 4.37 -1.38 13.66
CA GLY A 252 5.06 -2.27 14.60
C GLY A 252 4.22 -3.37 15.21
N ARG A 253 2.94 -3.43 14.88
CA ARG A 253 2.10 -4.59 15.19
C ARG A 253 2.29 -5.73 14.17
N LEU A 254 2.90 -5.47 13.02
CA LEU A 254 3.15 -6.47 11.99
C LEU A 254 4.40 -7.30 12.33
N GLN A 255 4.18 -8.38 13.07
CA GLN A 255 5.26 -9.24 13.59
C GLN A 255 6.13 -9.87 12.49
N HIS A 256 5.56 -10.04 11.30
CA HIS A 256 6.23 -10.65 10.15
C HIS A 256 6.82 -9.63 9.17
N LEU A 257 6.75 -8.32 9.45
CA LEU A 257 7.21 -7.30 8.49
C LEU A 257 8.73 -7.34 8.34
N GLU A 258 9.18 -7.74 7.14
CA GLU A 258 10.59 -7.84 6.77
C GLU A 258 11.06 -6.64 5.97
N ARG A 259 10.17 -6.04 5.15
CA ARG A 259 10.51 -4.98 4.21
C ARG A 259 9.47 -3.88 4.26
N PHE A 260 9.91 -2.65 4.52
CA PHE A 260 9.07 -1.48 4.44
C PHE A 260 9.70 -0.45 3.51
N SER A 261 8.93 -0.01 2.51
CA SER A 261 9.33 1.08 1.64
C SER A 261 8.21 2.10 1.46
N THR A 262 8.59 3.37 1.40
CA THR A 262 7.71 4.49 1.08
C THR A 262 8.52 5.59 0.42
N GLY A 263 7.95 6.33 -0.51
CA GLY A 263 8.65 7.44 -1.13
C GLY A 263 7.88 8.08 -2.28
N THR A 264 8.48 9.13 -2.81
CA THR A 264 8.08 9.76 -4.06
C THR A 264 9.30 9.76 -4.99
N TRP A 265 9.07 9.77 -6.30
CA TRP A 265 10.14 9.81 -7.31
C TRP A 265 10.92 11.12 -7.34
N LYS A 266 10.37 12.20 -6.77
CA LYS A 266 10.84 13.55 -7.05
C LYS A 266 11.55 14.23 -5.88
N LYS A 267 11.25 13.89 -4.63
CA LYS A 267 11.81 14.60 -3.47
C LYS A 267 12.16 13.66 -2.33
N GLN A 268 13.43 13.69 -1.91
CA GLN A 268 13.84 13.12 -0.64
C GLN A 268 13.20 13.92 0.49
N ARG A 269 12.62 13.22 1.47
CA ARG A 269 12.07 13.85 2.66
C ARG A 269 13.10 13.76 3.77
N VAL A 270 13.35 14.89 4.41
CA VAL A 270 14.08 14.90 5.67
C VAL A 270 13.11 14.45 6.75
N LEU A 271 13.38 13.29 7.33
CA LEU A 271 12.60 12.77 8.45
C LEU A 271 13.39 12.99 9.73
N SER A 272 12.72 13.50 10.77
CA SER A 272 13.35 13.62 12.08
C SER A 272 13.65 12.23 12.64
N ALA A 273 14.87 12.01 13.15
CA ALA A 273 15.29 10.74 13.74
C ALA A 273 14.31 10.21 14.78
N ARG A 274 13.75 11.09 15.60
CA ARG A 274 12.76 10.74 16.63
C ARG A 274 11.54 9.97 16.09
N ASN A 275 11.19 10.17 14.81
CA ASN A 275 10.07 9.49 14.17
C ASN A 275 10.39 8.07 13.73
N LEU A 276 11.66 7.66 13.73
CA LEU A 276 12.13 6.37 13.22
C LEU A 276 12.95 5.59 14.24
N GLU A 277 13.52 6.24 15.25
CA GLU A 277 14.38 5.60 16.26
C GLU A 277 13.71 4.41 16.96
N TRP A 278 12.39 4.44 17.14
CA TRP A 278 11.63 3.34 17.75
C TRP A 278 11.68 2.03 16.93
N ILE A 279 11.97 2.11 15.62
CA ILE A 279 12.09 0.96 14.71
C ILE A 279 13.33 0.13 15.07
N ILE A 280 14.46 0.77 15.36
CA ILE A 280 15.75 0.12 15.59
C ILE A 280 15.99 -0.16 17.06
N GLU A 281 16.78 -1.19 17.36
CA GLU A 281 17.08 -1.60 18.73
C GLU A 281 17.76 -0.48 19.53
N SER A 282 18.75 0.20 18.93
CA SER A 282 19.47 1.30 19.60
C SER A 282 18.59 2.49 20.01
N GLY A 283 17.46 2.70 19.33
CA GLY A 283 16.49 3.75 19.68
C GLY A 283 15.43 3.31 20.70
N ARG A 284 15.50 2.07 21.20
CA ARG A 284 14.66 1.53 22.29
C ARG A 284 15.33 1.57 23.66
N SER A 285 16.51 2.17 23.78
CA SER A 285 17.15 2.40 25.08
C SER A 285 16.25 3.23 26.01
N GLU A 286 16.38 3.02 27.32
CA GLU A 286 15.55 3.70 28.33
C GLU A 286 15.65 5.24 28.23
N ALA A 287 16.83 5.78 27.89
CA ALA A 287 17.01 7.21 27.66
C ALA A 287 16.20 7.72 26.45
N LYS A 288 16.19 6.96 25.35
CA LYS A 288 15.43 7.29 24.13
C LYS A 288 13.92 7.12 24.35
N LYS A 289 13.52 6.08 25.08
CA LYS A 289 12.16 5.88 25.56
C LYS A 289 11.66 7.07 26.37
N ARG A 290 12.39 7.52 27.40
CA ARG A 290 12.03 8.73 28.18
C ARG A 290 11.91 9.98 27.32
N THR A 291 12.84 10.18 26.38
CA THR A 291 12.80 11.31 25.44
C THR A 291 11.53 11.27 24.58
N ARG A 292 11.20 10.10 24.03
CA ARG A 292 9.99 9.86 23.25
C ARG A 292 8.73 10.07 24.09
N GLN A 293 8.68 9.54 25.31
CA GLN A 293 7.54 9.71 26.22
C GLN A 293 7.28 11.17 26.56
N LYS A 294 8.32 11.95 26.87
CA LYS A 294 8.17 13.41 27.11
C LYS A 294 7.58 14.12 25.89
N TYR A 295 8.05 13.77 24.70
CA TYR A 295 7.52 14.33 23.45
C TYR A 295 6.06 13.93 23.20
N LEU A 296 5.71 12.67 23.41
CA LEU A 296 4.34 12.20 23.24
C LEU A 296 3.40 12.80 24.29
N GLN A 297 3.83 12.92 25.55
CA GLN A 297 3.08 13.56 26.63
C GLN A 297 2.76 15.02 26.31
N SER A 298 3.73 15.80 25.78
CA SER A 298 3.46 17.19 25.42
C SER A 298 2.41 17.29 24.31
N ILE A 299 2.44 16.37 23.35
CA ILE A 299 1.43 16.31 22.30
C ILE A 299 0.07 15.85 22.84
N TRP A 300 0.03 14.80 23.66
CA TRP A 300 -1.22 14.31 24.25
C TRP A 300 -1.89 15.37 25.11
N LYS A 301 -1.10 16.16 25.86
CA LYS A 301 -1.59 17.33 26.59
C LYS A 301 -2.15 18.39 25.63
N ALA A 302 -1.44 18.73 24.56
CA ALA A 302 -1.90 19.68 23.56
C ALA A 302 -3.20 19.24 22.84
N LEU A 303 -3.40 17.93 22.69
CA LEU A 303 -4.61 17.33 22.12
C LEU A 303 -5.73 17.11 23.15
N GLY A 304 -5.53 17.45 24.43
CA GLY A 304 -6.52 17.25 25.50
C GLY A 304 -6.79 15.78 25.85
N LEU A 305 -5.87 14.87 25.51
CA LEU A 305 -5.99 13.43 25.78
C LEU A 305 -5.51 13.05 27.19
N LEU A 306 -4.81 13.98 27.86
CA LEU A 306 -4.41 13.87 29.25
C LEU A 306 -5.05 15.02 30.03
N ASP A 307 -5.47 14.75 31.26
CA ASP A 307 -5.77 15.82 32.20
C ASP A 307 -4.47 16.49 32.71
N ASP A 308 -4.60 17.56 33.50
CA ASP A 308 -3.45 18.26 34.07
C ASP A 308 -2.62 17.41 35.03
N ALA A 309 -3.20 16.32 35.56
CA ALA A 309 -2.52 15.34 36.40
C ALA A 309 -1.81 14.23 35.58
N GLY A 310 -1.95 14.24 34.25
CA GLY A 310 -1.37 13.22 33.37
C GLY A 310 -2.13 11.90 33.35
N ASN A 311 -3.34 11.86 33.92
CA ASN A 311 -4.18 10.68 33.85
C ASN A 311 -4.89 10.62 32.48
N PRO A 312 -5.04 9.41 31.91
CA PRO A 312 -5.87 9.23 30.72
C PRO A 312 -7.31 9.57 31.08
N ARG A 313 -7.93 10.51 30.35
CA ARG A 313 -9.38 10.68 30.44
C ARG A 313 -10.06 9.45 29.82
N PRO A 314 -11.10 8.87 30.44
CA PRO A 314 -11.96 7.91 29.78
C PRO A 314 -12.40 8.49 28.43
N PHE A 315 -12.30 7.69 27.37
CA PHE A 315 -12.53 8.20 26.02
C PHE A 315 -13.98 8.70 25.84
N ASP A 316 -14.91 8.11 26.58
CA ASP A 316 -16.32 8.51 26.64
C ASP A 316 -16.48 9.98 27.13
N ASP A 317 -15.55 10.48 27.97
CA ASP A 317 -15.55 11.84 28.48
C ASP A 317 -14.70 12.80 27.63
N ALA A 318 -13.64 12.32 26.98
CA ALA A 318 -12.72 13.14 26.19
C ALA A 318 -13.37 13.70 24.91
N ALA A 319 -14.22 12.90 24.25
CA ALA A 319 -15.03 13.35 23.10
C ALA A 319 -16.00 14.49 23.46
N THR A 320 -16.25 14.71 24.74
CA THR A 320 -17.19 15.69 25.27
C THR A 320 -16.52 17.05 25.52
N SER A 321 -15.18 17.13 25.56
CA SER A 321 -14.44 18.32 26.04
C SER A 321 -13.57 19.06 25.00
N ALA A 322 -13.31 18.48 23.83
CA ALA A 322 -12.70 19.20 22.72
C ALA A 322 -13.77 20.05 22.01
N SER A 323 -13.80 21.37 22.24
CA SER A 323 -14.83 22.30 21.76
C SER A 323 -14.83 22.58 20.24
N LEU A 324 -14.38 21.62 19.43
CA LEU A 324 -14.63 21.55 18.00
C LEU A 324 -15.66 20.44 17.77
N ASP A 325 -16.95 20.75 17.89
CA ASP A 325 -18.13 19.99 17.40
C ASP A 325 -18.11 18.44 17.45
N THR A 326 -17.30 17.84 18.32
CA THR A 326 -17.11 16.38 18.42
C THR A 326 -18.31 15.72 19.08
N LYS A 327 -19.12 16.46 19.85
CA LYS A 327 -20.44 16.01 20.32
C LYS A 327 -21.43 15.72 19.19
N SER A 328 -21.29 16.37 18.03
CA SER A 328 -22.08 16.06 16.83
C SER A 328 -21.62 14.74 16.18
N LEU A 329 -20.31 14.47 16.17
CA LEU A 329 -19.75 13.19 15.70
C LEU A 329 -20.01 12.00 16.63
N ALA A 330 -20.09 12.23 17.95
CA ALA A 330 -20.40 11.16 18.91
C ALA A 330 -21.88 10.74 18.86
N ASN A 331 -22.79 11.68 18.55
CA ASN A 331 -24.23 11.40 18.41
C ASN A 331 -24.61 10.89 17.01
N ALA A 332 -23.83 11.22 15.98
CA ALA A 332 -23.93 10.55 14.69
C ALA A 332 -23.25 9.19 14.82
N ASN A 333 -24.00 8.14 15.20
CA ASN A 333 -23.54 6.74 15.27
C ASN A 333 -22.29 6.51 14.39
N PRO A 334 -21.06 6.51 14.96
CA PRO A 334 -19.82 6.51 14.17
C PRO A 334 -19.65 5.30 13.25
N GLY A 335 -20.56 4.32 13.32
CA GLY A 335 -20.69 3.20 12.40
C GLY A 335 -21.79 3.32 11.34
N SER A 336 -22.47 4.46 11.15
CA SER A 336 -23.57 4.53 10.18
C SER A 336 -23.12 4.29 8.73
N ARG A 337 -21.86 4.61 8.40
CA ARG A 337 -21.30 4.42 7.05
C ARG A 337 -20.82 2.99 6.78
N PHE A 338 -20.45 2.26 7.82
CA PHE A 338 -19.87 0.93 7.71
C PHE A 338 -20.69 -0.09 8.50
N ASN A 339 -21.16 -1.13 7.82
CA ASN A 339 -21.94 -2.16 8.48
C ASN A 339 -21.04 -3.10 9.32
N TRP A 340 -21.06 -2.92 10.63
CA TRP A 340 -20.30 -3.73 11.58
C TRP A 340 -20.94 -5.09 11.91
N THR A 341 -22.15 -5.43 11.43
CA THR A 341 -22.89 -6.62 11.89
C THR A 341 -22.20 -7.94 11.59
N ASN A 342 -21.42 -7.99 10.51
CA ASN A 342 -20.82 -9.24 10.00
C ASN A 342 -19.30 -9.29 10.23
N ILE A 343 -18.77 -8.41 11.06
CA ILE A 343 -17.34 -8.33 11.34
C ILE A 343 -17.04 -9.11 12.61
N ASP A 344 -15.95 -9.88 12.56
CA ASP A 344 -15.40 -10.58 13.72
C ASP A 344 -15.28 -9.61 14.93
N PRO A 345 -15.88 -9.94 16.09
CA PRO A 345 -15.89 -9.06 17.25
C PRO A 345 -14.49 -8.65 17.72
N ALA A 346 -13.50 -9.56 17.63
CA ALA A 346 -12.14 -9.24 17.99
C ALA A 346 -11.54 -8.19 17.04
N LEU A 347 -11.66 -8.39 15.72
CA LEU A 347 -11.23 -7.39 14.75
C LEU A 347 -11.96 -6.04 14.91
N ARG A 348 -13.26 -6.06 15.22
CA ARG A 348 -14.03 -4.84 15.50
C ARG A 348 -13.45 -4.08 16.69
N GLU A 349 -13.14 -4.77 17.77
CA GLU A 349 -12.52 -4.19 18.96
C GLU A 349 -11.13 -3.62 18.64
N GLU A 350 -10.34 -4.32 17.83
CA GLU A 350 -9.03 -3.86 17.38
C GLU A 350 -9.09 -2.58 16.53
N LEU A 351 -10.16 -2.40 15.75
CA LEU A 351 -10.39 -1.26 14.87
C LEU A 351 -11.16 -0.11 15.52
N ARG A 352 -11.62 -0.25 16.79
CA ARG A 352 -12.47 0.75 17.46
C ARG A 352 -11.86 2.14 17.55
N TYR A 353 -10.52 2.23 17.57
CA TYR A 353 -9.79 3.48 17.66
C TYR A 353 -9.05 3.88 16.37
N LEU A 354 -9.39 3.23 15.25
CA LEU A 354 -8.73 3.46 13.97
C LEU A 354 -8.71 4.96 13.62
N GLY A 355 -7.53 5.50 13.32
CA GLY A 355 -7.37 6.91 12.92
C GLY A 355 -7.25 7.90 14.08
N LEU A 356 -7.45 7.46 15.32
CA LEU A 356 -7.42 8.32 16.51
C LEU A 356 -6.04 8.32 17.18
N PRO A 357 -5.60 9.45 17.78
CA PRO A 357 -4.31 9.49 18.48
C PRO A 357 -4.19 8.53 19.67
N VAL A 358 -5.31 8.14 20.30
CA VAL A 358 -5.34 7.16 21.39
C VAL A 358 -4.75 5.81 20.97
N GLU A 359 -4.84 5.46 19.67
CA GLU A 359 -4.24 4.24 19.13
C GLU A 359 -2.71 4.25 19.22
N ILE A 360 -2.10 5.42 18.96
CA ILE A 360 -0.64 5.61 19.09
C ILE A 360 -0.23 5.53 20.55
N LYS A 361 -1.02 6.14 21.44
CA LYS A 361 -0.79 6.04 22.88
C LYS A 361 -0.81 4.58 23.34
N ALA A 362 -1.85 3.83 22.97
CA ALA A 362 -1.97 2.42 23.31
C ALA A 362 -0.80 1.58 22.76
N PHE A 363 -0.32 1.89 21.54
CA PHE A 363 0.88 1.27 20.98
C PHE A 363 2.12 1.53 21.84
N PHE A 364 2.40 2.79 22.20
CA PHE A 364 3.58 3.11 23.00
C PHE A 364 3.48 2.63 24.45
N ASP A 365 2.29 2.65 25.05
CA ASP A 365 2.06 2.07 26.37
C ASP A 365 2.38 0.56 26.35
N ALA A 366 2.04 -0.16 25.27
CA ALA A 366 2.39 -1.56 25.10
C ALA A 366 3.89 -1.77 24.84
N LEU A 367 4.49 -0.96 23.96
CA LEU A 367 5.92 -1.02 23.62
C LEU A 367 6.82 -0.74 24.84
N ASP A 368 6.38 0.18 25.70
CA ASP A 368 7.17 0.68 26.82
C ASP A 368 6.94 -0.09 28.12
N LYS A 369 5.99 -1.04 28.17
CA LYS A 369 5.79 -1.91 29.34
C LYS A 369 7.11 -2.60 29.70
N PRO A 370 7.51 -2.62 30.98
CA PRO A 370 8.68 -3.37 31.40
C PRO A 370 8.49 -4.83 31.00
N ALA A 371 9.56 -5.49 30.56
CA ALA A 371 9.53 -6.94 30.42
C ALA A 371 9.22 -7.52 31.80
N LEU A 372 7.99 -7.98 31.96
CA LEU A 372 7.74 -9.04 32.92
C LEU A 372 8.59 -10.24 32.48
N GLU A 373 9.06 -11.02 33.44
CA GLU A 373 10.14 -12.01 33.31
C GLU A 373 9.90 -13.12 32.25
N ASP A 374 8.73 -13.15 31.60
CA ASP A 374 8.46 -13.97 30.41
C ASP A 374 9.09 -13.36 29.15
N VAL A 375 10.38 -13.64 28.98
CA VAL A 375 11.16 -13.33 27.77
C VAL A 375 10.52 -13.94 26.51
N GLU A 376 9.76 -15.03 26.61
CA GLU A 376 9.08 -15.68 25.48
C GLU A 376 7.76 -15.00 25.08
N ALA A 377 7.12 -14.26 25.99
CA ALA A 377 5.90 -13.50 25.69
C ALA A 377 6.20 -12.15 25.01
N ARG A 378 7.48 -11.79 24.85
CA ARG A 378 7.89 -10.70 23.96
C ARG A 378 7.64 -11.13 22.52
N GLY A 379 6.42 -10.89 22.05
CA GLY A 379 6.24 -10.51 20.65
C GLY A 379 7.07 -9.26 20.43
N ASP A 380 8.34 -9.44 20.01
CA ASP A 380 9.21 -8.35 19.62
C ASP A 380 8.42 -7.42 18.71
N CYS A 381 8.39 -6.13 19.02
CA CYS A 381 7.55 -5.20 18.27
C CYS A 381 8.12 -4.87 16.88
N PHE A 382 9.18 -5.57 16.42
CA PHE A 382 9.81 -5.48 15.09
C PHE A 382 11.04 -6.40 14.96
N PRO A 383 10.97 -7.73 15.21
CA PRO A 383 12.17 -8.58 15.21
C PRO A 383 12.74 -8.78 13.80
N ALA A 384 11.94 -8.53 12.76
CA ALA A 384 12.21 -9.02 11.42
C ALA A 384 12.51 -7.93 10.38
N LEU A 385 12.45 -6.64 10.70
CA LEU A 385 12.62 -5.60 9.68
C LEU A 385 14.05 -5.58 9.15
N ARG A 386 14.26 -6.18 7.98
CA ARG A 386 15.55 -6.32 7.30
C ARG A 386 15.83 -5.16 6.37
N CYS A 387 14.78 -4.61 5.76
CA CYS A 387 14.89 -3.59 4.74
C CYS A 387 13.97 -2.41 5.05
N LEU A 388 14.55 -1.22 5.09
CA LEU A 388 13.84 0.05 5.20
C LEU A 388 14.27 0.92 4.03
N SER A 389 13.31 1.45 3.28
CA SER A 389 13.58 2.42 2.22
C SER A 389 12.60 3.59 2.28
N LEU A 390 13.13 4.78 2.54
CA LEU A 390 12.41 6.02 2.74
C LEU A 390 12.85 7.00 1.65
N CYS A 391 11.90 7.44 0.83
CA CYS A 391 12.09 8.48 -0.19
C CYS A 391 12.97 8.10 -1.39
N ALA A 392 13.03 6.82 -1.75
CA ALA A 392 13.65 6.35 -2.98
C ALA A 392 12.81 5.21 -3.61
N PRO A 393 12.00 5.50 -4.63
CA PRO A 393 11.34 4.44 -5.39
C PRO A 393 12.39 3.61 -6.14
N GLY A 394 12.34 2.29 -5.97
CA GLY A 394 13.39 1.37 -6.44
C GLY A 394 14.41 1.00 -5.37
N GLY A 395 14.27 1.55 -4.15
CA GLY A 395 14.82 1.09 -2.88
C GLY A 395 16.20 0.44 -2.93
N ILE A 396 17.22 1.17 -2.50
CA ILE A 396 18.40 0.52 -1.93
C ILE A 396 17.86 -0.16 -0.66
N ASP A 397 17.68 -1.49 -0.69
CA ASP A 397 17.14 -2.29 0.41
C ASP A 397 18.10 -2.29 1.62
N LEU A 398 18.24 -1.12 2.25
CA LEU A 398 19.18 -0.88 3.31
C LEU A 398 18.63 -1.40 4.65
N PRO A 399 19.51 -1.90 5.53
CA PRO A 399 19.17 -2.13 6.93
C PRO A 399 18.62 -0.86 7.59
N PRO A 400 17.62 -0.96 8.50
CA PRO A 400 16.99 0.19 9.14
C PRO A 400 17.95 1.22 9.72
N GLU A 401 19.03 0.81 10.38
CA GLU A 401 20.02 1.73 10.97
C GLU A 401 20.73 2.57 9.92
N ARG A 402 21.07 1.96 8.78
CA ARG A 402 21.74 2.66 7.66
C ARG A 402 20.78 3.61 6.99
N GLU A 403 19.54 3.17 6.80
CA GLU A 403 18.52 4.00 6.19
C GLU A 403 18.15 5.20 7.06
N ILE A 404 17.93 5.00 8.37
CA ILE A 404 17.69 6.07 9.32
C ILE A 404 18.87 7.05 9.26
N LYS A 405 20.11 6.59 9.38
CA LYS A 405 21.30 7.47 9.23
C LYS A 405 21.30 8.22 7.89
N ARG A 406 20.82 7.62 6.79
CA ARG A 406 20.75 8.28 5.48
C ARG A 406 19.72 9.39 5.48
N VAL A 407 18.53 9.18 6.04
CA VAL A 407 17.41 10.15 5.98
C VAL A 407 17.35 11.13 7.15
N THR A 408 18.04 10.86 8.25
CA THR A 408 18.06 11.70 9.45
C THR A 408 19.33 12.51 9.60
N LYS A 409 20.34 12.28 8.75
CA LYS A 409 21.61 13.00 8.82
C LYS A 409 21.34 14.49 8.77
N ASP A 410 21.74 15.15 9.84
CA ASP A 410 22.10 16.54 9.91
C ASP A 410 22.40 17.13 8.52
N ASN A 411 21.50 18.00 8.05
CA ASN A 411 21.72 19.02 7.02
C ASN A 411 22.79 20.05 7.46
N ALA A 412 23.86 19.62 8.14
CA ALA A 412 24.86 20.53 8.64
C ALA A 412 25.70 21.13 7.50
N ARG A 413 26.01 20.40 6.42
CA ARG A 413 26.88 20.90 5.34
C ARG A 413 26.67 20.13 4.05
N GLU A 414 25.97 20.72 3.08
CA GLU A 414 26.38 20.76 1.67
C GLU A 414 25.36 21.54 0.83
N PRO A 415 25.73 22.72 0.28
CA PRO A 415 24.93 23.34 -0.77
C PRO A 415 25.04 22.44 -2.00
N TRP A 416 23.95 21.77 -2.36
CA TRP A 416 23.87 21.01 -3.59
C TRP A 416 24.29 21.89 -4.77
N VAL A 417 25.34 21.45 -5.45
CA VAL A 417 25.82 22.01 -6.71
C VAL A 417 24.64 22.14 -7.66
N LYS A 418 24.39 23.35 -8.15
CA LYS A 418 23.48 23.60 -9.26
C LYS A 418 24.02 22.84 -10.48
N THR A 419 23.40 21.72 -10.81
CA THR A 419 23.48 21.10 -12.15
C THR A 419 22.40 21.67 -13.04
#